data_AF-A0A975B8U8-F1
#
_entry.id   AF-A0A975B8U8-F1
#
_cell.length_a   1.000
_cell.length_b   1.000
_cell.length_c   1.000
_cell.angle_alpha   90.00
_cell.angle_beta   90.00
_cell.angle_gamma   90.00
#
_symmetry.space_group_name_H-M   'P 1'
#
loop_
_entity.id
_entity.type
_entity.pdbx_description
1 polymer ?
#
loop_
_entity_poly.entity_id
_entity_poly.type
_entity_poly.pdbx_seq_one_letter_code
_entity_poly.pdbx_strand_id
1 'polypeptide(L)' 'MLNFDLAKTEAGKELINMGLIDGLEKGEIKGKREGELKGKIDLLENLHLYGIISKEQYESMVAPLREHLKLLVQ' A
#
# COMPACT_ATOMS: atom_id res chain seq x y z
N MET A 1 14.82 10.23 -3.43
CA MET A 1 15.72 11.15 -4.16
C MET A 1 15.12 12.54 -4.38
N LEU A 2 13.78 12.73 -4.26
CA LEU A 2 13.11 14.02 -4.45
C LEU A 2 13.52 15.13 -3.46
N ASN A 3 13.85 14.78 -2.21
CA ASN A 3 14.05 15.76 -1.13
C ASN A 3 15.32 16.61 -1.26
N PHE A 4 16.35 16.12 -1.98
CA PHE A 4 17.65 16.79 -2.01
C PHE A 4 17.68 18.06 -2.89
N ASP A 5 16.82 18.14 -3.90
CA ASP A 5 16.70 19.33 -4.76
C ASP A 5 15.59 20.29 -4.32
N LEU A 6 14.51 19.79 -3.70
CA LEU A 6 13.46 20.65 -3.12
C LEU A 6 13.98 21.47 -1.92
N ALA A 7 14.82 20.88 -1.06
CA ALA A 7 15.41 21.55 0.11
C ALA A 7 16.28 22.79 -0.22
N LYS A 8 16.67 22.96 -1.50
CA LYS A 8 17.46 24.12 -1.97
C LYS A 8 16.61 25.33 -2.34
N THR A 9 15.29 25.16 -2.44
CA THR A 9 14.35 26.25 -2.76
C THR A 9 13.59 26.69 -1.53
N GLU A 10 13.22 27.97 -1.45
CA GLU A 10 12.51 28.51 -0.28
C GLU A 10 11.11 27.90 -0.14
N ALA A 11 10.43 27.66 -1.26
CA ALA A 11 9.17 26.91 -1.31
C ALA A 11 9.33 25.47 -0.80
N GLY A 12 10.42 24.79 -1.16
CA GLY A 12 10.66 23.42 -0.68
C GLY A 12 10.97 23.35 0.81
N LYS A 13 11.66 24.35 1.39
CA LYS A 13 11.84 24.44 2.84
C LYS A 13 10.52 24.66 3.59
N GLU A 14 9.63 25.49 3.06
CA GLU A 14 8.28 25.67 3.63
C GLU A 14 7.46 24.38 3.57
N LEU A 15 7.48 23.64 2.46
CA LEU A 15 6.79 22.35 2.33
C LEU A 15 7.31 21.29 3.31
N ILE A 16 8.64 21.28 3.56
CA ILE A 16 9.27 20.41 4.57
C ILE A 16 8.85 20.82 5.98
N ASN A 17 8.90 22.13 6.30
CA ASN A 17 8.51 22.64 7.61
C ASN A 17 7.02 22.43 7.91
N MET A 18 6.17 22.40 6.87
CA MET A 18 4.75 22.05 6.99
C MET A 18 4.50 20.54 7.08
N GLY A 19 5.55 19.70 6.99
CA GLY A 19 5.43 18.24 7.04
C GLY A 19 4.72 17.62 5.84
N LEU A 20 4.50 18.39 4.75
CA LEU A 20 3.73 17.94 3.59
C LEU A 20 4.50 16.91 2.76
N ILE A 21 5.83 17.06 2.66
CA ILE A 21 6.67 16.09 1.94
C ILE A 21 6.63 14.71 2.62
N ASP A 22 6.83 14.67 3.94
CA ASP A 22 6.74 13.42 4.70
C ASP A 22 5.34 12.80 4.62
N GLY A 23 4.29 13.64 4.57
CA GLY A 23 2.91 13.21 4.38
C GLY A 23 2.68 12.56 3.01
N LEU A 24 3.21 13.16 1.94
CA LEU A 24 3.14 12.62 0.58
C LEU A 24 3.88 11.29 0.46
N GLU A 25 5.11 11.21 0.97
CA GLU A 25 5.91 9.97 0.93
C GLU A 25 5.24 8.84 1.72
N LYS A 26 4.70 9.14 2.90
CA LYS A 26 3.89 8.17 3.68
C LYS A 26 2.64 7.73 2.93
N GLY A 27 1.96 8.67 2.25
CA GLY A 27 0.79 8.39 1.42
C GLY A 27 1.10 7.48 0.24
N GLU A 28 2.20 7.73 -0.48
CA GLU A 28 2.65 6.89 -1.60
C GLU A 28 3.01 5.48 -1.14
N ILE A 29 3.76 5.36 -0.02
CA ILE A 29 4.12 4.06 0.56
C ILE A 29 2.86 3.29 0.98
N LYS A 30 1.90 3.97 1.63
CA LYS A 30 0.62 3.39 2.04
C LYS A 30 -0.17 2.90 0.83
N GLY A 31 -0.34 3.75 -0.20
CA GLY A 31 -1.06 3.39 -1.42
C GLY A 31 -0.43 2.23 -2.19
N LYS A 32 0.91 2.18 -2.27
CA LYS A 32 1.62 1.06 -2.89
C LYS A 32 1.36 -0.26 -2.15
N ARG A 33 1.45 -0.25 -0.81
CA ARG A 33 1.18 -1.44 0.03
C ARG A 33 -0.26 -1.91 -0.10
N GLU A 34 -1.22 -0.99 -0.12
CA GLU A 34 -2.63 -1.32 -0.35
C GLU A 34 -2.84 -1.98 -1.73
N GLY A 35 -2.22 -1.43 -2.78
CA GLY A 35 -2.27 -1.99 -4.13
C GLY A 35 -1.69 -3.40 -4.21
N GLU A 36 -0.53 -3.64 -3.57
CA GLU A 36 0.10 -4.96 -3.50
C GLU A 36 -0.77 -6.00 -2.79
N LEU A 37 -1.43 -5.62 -1.67
CA LEU A 37 -2.34 -6.51 -0.96
C LEU A 37 -3.59 -6.84 -1.78
N LYS A 38 -4.19 -5.83 -2.44
CA LYS A 38 -5.34 -6.06 -3.33
C LYS A 38 -4.97 -6.99 -4.48
N GLY A 39 -3.85 -6.76 -5.16
CA GLY A 39 -3.39 -7.62 -6.24
C GLY A 39 -3.14 -9.07 -5.80
N LYS A 40 -2.64 -9.30 -4.58
CA LYS A 40 -2.50 -10.65 -4.01
C LYS A 40 -3.85 -11.32 -3.74
N ILE A 41 -4.83 -10.58 -3.23
CA ILE A 41 -6.19 -11.09 -3.01
C ILE A 41 -6.83 -11.47 -4.34
N ASP A 42 -6.74 -10.60 -5.34
CA ASP A 42 -7.27 -10.85 -6.69
C ASP A 42 -6.62 -12.08 -7.34
N LEU A 43 -5.31 -12.27 -7.16
CA LEU A 43 -4.61 -13.47 -7.61
C LEU A 43 -5.18 -14.73 -6.94
N LEU A 44 -5.34 -14.72 -5.61
CA LEU A 44 -5.89 -15.85 -4.86
C LEU A 44 -7.33 -16.17 -5.26
N GLU A 45 -8.15 -15.14 -5.53
CA GLU A 45 -9.51 -15.32 -6.04
C GLU A 45 -9.49 -16.01 -7.41
N ASN A 46 -8.63 -15.58 -8.32
CA ASN A 46 -8.45 -16.25 -9.62
C ASN A 46 -8.00 -17.70 -9.46
N LEU A 47 -7.03 -17.99 -8.59
CA LEU A 47 -6.59 -19.36 -8.32
C LEU A 47 -7.73 -20.24 -7.80
N HIS A 48 -8.61 -19.69 -6.97
CA HIS A 48 -9.80 -20.40 -6.49
C HIS A 48 -10.82 -20.64 -7.62
N LEU A 49 -11.11 -19.61 -8.42
CA LEU A 49 -12.04 -19.69 -9.55
C LEU A 49 -11.60 -20.71 -10.61
N TYR A 50 -10.29 -20.84 -10.84
CA TYR A 50 -9.73 -21.85 -11.73
C TYR A 50 -9.59 -23.24 -11.09
N GLY A 51 -10.01 -23.41 -9.83
CA GLY A 51 -9.97 -24.69 -9.11
C GLY A 51 -8.55 -25.14 -8.74
N ILE A 52 -7.56 -24.25 -8.77
CA ILE A 52 -6.17 -24.55 -8.40
C ILE A 52 -6.05 -24.71 -6.88
N ILE A 53 -6.80 -23.90 -6.12
CA ILE A 53 -6.88 -23.99 -4.66
C ILE A 53 -8.32 -24.20 -4.20
N SER A 54 -8.48 -24.94 -3.11
CA SER A 54 -9.78 -25.14 -2.48
C SER A 54 -10.30 -23.84 -1.86
N LYS A 55 -11.60 -23.80 -1.55
CA LYS A 55 -12.21 -22.68 -0.83
C LYS A 55 -11.55 -22.43 0.52
N GLU A 56 -11.21 -23.50 1.25
CA GLU A 56 -10.56 -23.41 2.57
C GLU A 56 -9.13 -22.85 2.46
N GLN A 57 -8.38 -23.25 1.42
CA GLN A 57 -7.06 -22.68 1.12
C GLN A 57 -7.18 -21.19 0.75
N TYR A 58 -8.15 -20.83 -0.07
CA TYR A 58 -8.42 -19.44 -0.42
C TYR A 58 -8.75 -18.59 0.81
N GLU A 59 -9.68 -19.03 1.65
CA GLU A 59 -10.11 -18.30 2.85
C GLU A 59 -8.97 -18.14 3.86
N SER A 60 -8.20 -19.21 4.12
CA SER A 60 -7.04 -19.15 5.03
C SER A 60 -5.91 -18.25 4.54
N MET A 61 -5.69 -18.17 3.22
CA MET A 61 -4.67 -17.29 2.63
C MET A 61 -5.11 -15.83 2.55
N VAL A 62 -6.39 -15.57 2.26
CA VAL A 62 -6.93 -14.20 2.11
C VAL A 62 -7.21 -13.53 3.46
N ALA A 63 -7.59 -14.27 4.50
CA ALA A 63 -7.87 -13.73 5.83
C ALA A 63 -6.77 -12.77 6.35
N PRO A 64 -5.49 -13.17 6.45
CA PRO A 64 -4.44 -12.28 6.93
C PRO A 64 -4.20 -11.07 6.01
N LEU A 65 -4.39 -11.23 4.69
CA LEU A 65 -4.24 -10.12 3.74
C LEU A 65 -5.34 -9.05 3.93
N ARG A 66 -6.57 -9.48 4.23
CA ARG A 66 -7.69 -8.58 4.55
C ARG A 66 -7.48 -7.86 5.88
N GLU A 67 -6.94 -8.54 6.88
CA GLU A 67 -6.57 -7.90 8.15
C GLU A 67 -5.50 -6.84 7.96
N HIS A 68 -4.44 -7.14 7.20
CA HIS A 68 -3.40 -6.15 6.87
C HIS A 68 -3.97 -4.96 6.10
N LEU A 69 -4.90 -5.18 5.18
CA LEU A 69 -5.54 -4.09 4.44
C LEU A 69 -6.35 -3.19 5.38
N LYS A 70 -7.09 -3.75 6.34
CA LYS A 70 -7.84 -2.98 7.35
C LYS A 70 -6.91 -2.13 8.23
N LEU A 71 -5.78 -2.69 8.64
CA LEU A 71 -4.79 -1.97 9.44
C LEU A 71 -4.12 -0.84 8.67
N LEU A 72 -4.00 -0.95 7.34
CA LEU A 72 -3.51 0.14 6.53
C LEU A 72 -4.55 1.25 6.41
N VAL A 73 -5.85 0.96 6.26
CA VAL A 73 -6.88 1.98 6.05
C VAL A 73 -7.23 2.78 7.31
N GLN A 74 -6.90 2.27 8.51
CA GLN A 74 -6.99 3.00 9.78
C GLN A 74 -5.93 4.10 9.90
#